data_AF-A0AA38H303-F1
#
_entry.id   AF-A0AA38H303-F1
#
_cell.length_a   1.000
_cell.length_b   1.000
_cell.length_c   1.000
_cell.angle_alpha   90.00
_cell.angle_beta   90.00
_cell.angle_gamma   90.00
#
_symmetry.space_group_name_H-M   'P 1'
#
loop_
_entity.id
_entity.type
_entity.pdbx_description
1 polymer ?
#
loop_
_entity_poly.entity_id
_entity_poly.type
_entity_poly.pdbx_seq_one_letter_code
_entity_poly.pdbx_strand_id
1 'polypeptide(L)'
;MDYFRLLGRVMAKALQDGRLLDLPFSTAFYKLVLEQELDLFDIQSFDLELGTTLQEMQALVRRKQFMEAFNIDKRNPTHDLRFRNARIEDLCLDFTLPGYSDYVLKPGGGQYHDLENLEEYIGLAVNATVKTGIMPQIEAFRAGFNEVFPVTSLQLFSESELENLLCGGNDLWTAQSLFESIKFDHGYTSSSPPIINLLEIIGEFTPQQKRAFLQFVTGAPRLPPGGLAALNPRLTIVRKHPTGANGMLKGAAAQVADGDLPSVMTCANYLKLPPYSSKEVMRERLMYAITEGQGSFDLS
;
A
#
# COMPACT_ATOMS: atom_id res chain seq x y z
N MET A 1 5.57 19.38 14.38
CA MET A 1 6.52 19.63 13.27
C MET A 1 7.73 18.71 13.35
N ASP A 2 8.37 18.51 14.50
CA ASP A 2 9.57 17.66 14.61
C ASP A 2 9.37 16.20 14.15
N TYR A 3 8.18 15.63 14.38
CA TYR A 3 7.84 14.30 13.87
C TYR A 3 7.88 14.19 12.33
N PHE A 4 7.40 15.21 11.61
CA PHE A 4 7.46 15.24 10.14
C PHE A 4 8.90 15.38 9.65
N ARG A 5 9.70 16.22 10.33
CA ARG A 5 11.14 16.33 10.04
C ARG A 5 11.87 15.01 10.29
N LEU A 6 11.56 14.31 11.38
CA LEU A 6 12.09 12.98 11.65
C LEU A 6 11.69 11.99 10.56
N LEU A 7 10.42 11.98 10.14
CA LEU A 7 9.95 11.13 9.05
C LEU A 7 10.74 11.37 7.76
N GLY A 8 10.99 12.63 7.40
CA GLY A 8 11.84 12.99 6.26
C GLY A 8 13.25 12.41 6.37
N ARG A 9 13.90 12.55 7.53
CA ARG A 9 15.23 11.97 7.78
C ARG A 9 15.23 10.45 7.66
N VAL A 10 14.25 9.78 8.27
CA VAL A 10 14.14 8.32 8.26
C VAL A 10 13.94 7.80 6.84
N MET A 11 13.05 8.42 6.07
CA MET A 11 12.82 8.05 4.67
C MET A 11 14.05 8.25 3.80
N ALA A 12 14.71 9.40 3.91
CA ALA A 12 15.93 9.66 3.16
C ALA A 12 17.05 8.69 3.57
N LYS A 13 17.20 8.40 4.87
CA LYS A 13 18.22 7.46 5.34
C LYS A 13 17.96 6.03 4.85
N ALA A 14 16.70 5.59 4.88
CA ALA A 14 16.32 4.29 4.35
C ALA A 14 16.65 4.15 2.85
N LEU A 15 16.35 5.19 2.06
CA LEU A 15 16.73 5.24 0.64
C LEU A 15 18.25 5.17 0.45
N GLN A 16 19.00 5.97 1.20
CA GLN A 16 20.46 5.98 1.13
C GLN A 16 21.07 4.61 1.48
N ASP A 17 20.47 3.89 2.43
CA ASP A 17 20.95 2.60 2.91
C ASP A 17 20.38 1.40 2.12
N GLY A 18 19.53 1.64 1.11
CA GLY A 18 18.86 0.58 0.35
C GLY A 18 17.92 -0.27 1.22
N ARG A 19 17.31 0.33 2.24
CA ARG A 19 16.39 -0.32 3.17
C ARG A 19 14.94 0.02 2.82
N LEU A 20 14.08 -0.98 2.92
CA LEU A 20 12.65 -0.81 2.71
C LEU A 20 11.97 -0.22 3.95
N LEU A 21 10.99 0.64 3.70
CA LEU A 21 10.05 1.15 4.69
C LEU A 21 8.65 0.75 4.26
N ASP A 22 8.00 -0.10 5.05
CA ASP A 22 6.63 -0.49 4.77
C ASP A 22 5.65 0.55 5.32
N LEU A 23 5.50 1.65 4.57
CA LEU A 23 4.64 2.78 4.94
C LEU A 23 3.40 2.81 4.03
N PRO A 24 2.18 2.84 4.59
CA PRO A 24 0.94 2.83 3.81
C PRO A 24 0.58 4.24 3.30
N PHE A 25 1.49 4.92 2.62
CA PHE A 25 1.21 6.25 2.07
C PHE A 25 0.40 6.18 0.78
N SER A 26 -0.45 7.19 0.57
CA SER A 26 -1.21 7.34 -0.67
C SER A 26 -0.35 7.89 -1.80
N THR A 27 -0.79 7.71 -3.05
CA THR A 27 -0.15 8.31 -4.22
C THR A 27 0.00 9.83 -4.10
N ALA A 28 -0.97 10.52 -3.49
CA ALA A 28 -0.90 11.96 -3.24
C ALA A 28 0.31 12.37 -2.38
N PHE A 29 0.71 11.54 -1.42
CA PHE A 29 1.92 11.82 -0.64
C PHE A 29 3.18 11.78 -1.52
N TYR A 30 3.31 10.76 -2.38
CA TYR A 30 4.45 10.66 -3.29
C TYR A 30 4.52 11.82 -4.28
N LYS A 31 3.37 12.29 -4.79
CA LYS A 31 3.30 13.54 -5.59
C LYS A 31 3.89 14.73 -4.83
N LEU A 32 3.53 14.92 -3.57
CA LEU A 32 4.06 16.01 -2.73
C LEU A 32 5.57 15.88 -2.49
N VAL A 33 6.10 14.66 -2.33
CA VAL A 33 7.55 14.42 -2.21
C VAL A 33 8.28 14.79 -3.50
N LEU A 34 7.68 14.47 -4.65
CA LEU A 34 8.18 14.83 -5.99
C LEU A 34 7.95 16.30 -6.35
N GLU A 35 7.47 17.11 -5.41
CA GLU A 35 7.16 18.54 -5.59
C GLU A 35 6.08 18.84 -6.63
N GLN A 36 5.18 17.88 -6.87
CA GLN A 36 4.01 18.07 -7.70
C GLN A 36 2.87 18.72 -6.90
N GLU A 37 2.02 19.47 -7.60
CA GLU A 37 0.81 20.02 -7.00
C GLU A 37 -0.29 18.96 -6.91
N LEU A 38 -1.06 19.03 -5.83
CA LEU A 38 -2.28 18.26 -5.66
C LEU A 38 -3.50 19.09 -6.05
N ASP A 39 -4.52 18.41 -6.54
CA ASP A 39 -5.81 19.00 -6.92
C ASP A 39 -7.01 18.28 -6.28
N LEU A 40 -8.21 18.66 -6.73
CA LEU A 40 -9.48 18.07 -6.28
C LEU A 40 -9.57 16.56 -6.53
N PHE A 41 -8.96 16.05 -7.61
CA PHE A 41 -9.02 14.65 -7.97
C PHE A 41 -8.13 13.79 -7.07
N ASP A 42 -7.05 14.37 -6.54
CA ASP A 42 -6.15 13.69 -5.61
C ASP A 42 -6.80 13.37 -4.25
N ILE A 43 -7.83 14.11 -3.85
CA ILE A 43 -8.53 13.91 -2.57
C ILE A 43 -9.12 12.50 -2.49
N GLN A 44 -9.66 11.96 -3.58
CA GLN A 44 -10.24 10.61 -3.62
C GLN A 44 -9.22 9.51 -3.29
N SER A 45 -7.92 9.77 -3.42
CA SER A 45 -6.88 8.78 -3.11
C SER A 45 -6.72 8.51 -1.60
N PHE A 46 -7.25 9.39 -0.74
CA PHE A 46 -7.16 9.25 0.72
C PHE A 46 -8.48 9.55 1.45
N ASP A 47 -9.41 10.30 0.84
CA ASP A 47 -10.76 10.56 1.33
C ASP A 47 -11.76 10.49 0.17
N LEU A 48 -12.31 9.28 -0.04
CA LEU A 48 -13.24 9.00 -1.12
C LEU A 48 -14.55 9.78 -0.99
N GLU A 49 -15.04 9.99 0.23
CA GLU A 49 -16.33 10.64 0.48
C GLU A 49 -16.24 12.14 0.23
N LEU A 50 -15.23 12.80 0.80
CA LEU A 50 -14.98 14.23 0.59
C LEU A 50 -14.68 14.51 -0.88
N GLY A 51 -13.77 13.74 -1.48
CA GLY A 51 -13.37 13.92 -2.88
C GLY A 51 -14.55 13.79 -3.84
N THR A 52 -15.37 12.75 -3.67
CA THR A 52 -16.58 12.55 -4.48
C THR A 52 -17.58 13.70 -4.30
N THR A 53 -17.83 14.12 -3.07
CA THR A 53 -18.77 15.20 -2.76
C THR A 53 -18.35 16.52 -3.42
N LEU A 54 -17.08 16.90 -3.28
CA LEU A 54 -16.56 18.12 -3.89
C LEU A 54 -16.55 18.06 -5.42
N GLN A 55 -16.27 16.90 -6.02
CA GLN A 55 -16.36 16.71 -7.48
C GLN A 55 -17.79 16.83 -8.01
N GLU A 56 -18.77 16.25 -7.31
CA GLU A 56 -20.19 16.40 -7.65
C GLU A 56 -20.62 17.87 -7.58
N MET A 57 -20.21 18.61 -6.54
CA MET A 57 -20.47 20.04 -6.43
C MET A 57 -19.78 20.83 -7.54
N GLN A 58 -18.54 20.51 -7.90
CA GLN A 58 -17.81 21.14 -9.01
C GLN A 58 -18.51 20.90 -10.35
N ALA A 59 -19.10 19.72 -10.56
CA ALA A 59 -19.88 19.42 -11.75
C ALA A 59 -21.15 20.28 -11.85
N LEU A 60 -21.79 20.60 -10.72
CA LEU A 60 -22.93 21.52 -10.67
C LEU A 60 -22.52 22.95 -11.04
N VAL A 61 -21.40 23.44 -10.50
CA VAL A 61 -20.84 24.75 -10.86
C VAL A 61 -20.59 24.82 -12.39
N ARG A 62 -19.91 23.82 -12.95
CA ARG A 62 -19.63 23.78 -14.41
C ARG A 62 -20.91 23.73 -15.24
N ARG A 63 -21.93 22.98 -14.79
CA ARG A 63 -23.24 22.91 -15.47
C ARG A 63 -23.93 24.26 -15.46
N LYS A 64 -23.94 24.97 -14.34
CA LYS A 64 -24.49 26.34 -14.23
C LYS A 64 -23.77 27.28 -15.20
N GLN A 65 -22.43 27.33 -15.17
CA GLN A 65 -21.62 28.17 -16.06
C GLN A 65 -21.90 27.87 -17.54
N PHE A 66 -22.05 26.59 -17.90
CA PHE A 66 -22.43 26.18 -19.26
C PHE A 66 -23.81 26.70 -19.65
N MET A 67 -24.84 26.52 -18.81
CA MET A 67 -26.20 27.00 -19.09
C MET A 67 -26.24 28.52 -19.29
N GLU A 68 -25.50 29.27 -18.46
CA GLU A 68 -25.36 30.72 -18.56
C GLU A 68 -24.68 31.15 -19.87
N ALA A 69 -23.58 30.47 -20.25
CA ALA A 69 -22.85 30.78 -21.48
C ALA A 69 -23.68 30.57 -22.76
N PHE A 70 -24.56 29.58 -22.77
CA PHE A 70 -25.39 29.23 -23.93
C PHE A 70 -26.82 29.78 -23.87
N ASN A 71 -27.17 30.61 -22.88
CA ASN A 71 -28.52 31.15 -22.68
C ASN A 71 -29.63 30.08 -22.74
N ILE A 72 -29.33 28.86 -22.26
CA ILE A 72 -30.29 27.76 -22.27
C ILE A 72 -31.42 28.11 -21.28
N ASP A 73 -32.65 28.10 -21.80
CA ASP A 73 -33.89 28.67 -21.27
C ASP A 73 -34.02 28.71 -19.72
N LYS A 74 -34.19 29.92 -19.15
CA LYS A 74 -34.42 30.19 -17.71
C LYS A 74 -35.78 29.68 -17.18
N ARG A 75 -36.51 28.88 -17.97
CA ARG A 75 -37.90 28.48 -17.70
C ARG A 75 -38.04 27.28 -16.76
N ASN A 76 -36.98 26.51 -16.50
CA ASN A 76 -36.96 25.44 -15.48
C ASN A 76 -35.55 25.18 -14.89
N PRO A 77 -34.88 26.19 -14.28
CA PRO A 77 -33.51 26.05 -13.78
C PRO A 77 -33.37 25.17 -12.52
N THR A 78 -34.48 24.78 -11.87
CA THR A 78 -34.46 24.29 -10.48
C THR A 78 -34.29 22.78 -10.31
N HIS A 79 -34.42 21.97 -11.37
CA HIS A 79 -34.20 20.51 -11.26
C HIS A 79 -32.79 20.10 -11.69
N ASP A 80 -32.21 20.77 -12.69
CA ASP A 80 -30.90 20.41 -13.26
C ASP A 80 -29.69 20.87 -12.42
N LEU A 81 -29.91 21.80 -11.49
CA LEU A 81 -28.89 22.34 -10.58
C LEU A 81 -29.11 21.90 -9.12
N ARG A 82 -29.52 20.64 -8.93
CA ARG A 82 -29.70 20.03 -7.61
C ARG A 82 -28.55 19.10 -7.27
N PHE A 83 -28.04 19.22 -6.05
CA PHE A 83 -27.10 18.26 -5.47
C PHE A 83 -27.88 17.13 -4.80
N ARG A 84 -27.82 15.91 -5.34
CA ARG A 84 -28.50 14.73 -4.79
C ARG A 84 -29.99 14.98 -4.45
N ASN A 85 -30.71 15.61 -5.38
CA ASN A 85 -32.12 16.05 -5.25
C ASN A 85 -32.39 17.20 -4.25
N ALA A 86 -31.39 17.72 -3.56
CA ALA A 86 -31.48 18.91 -2.70
C ALA A 86 -31.00 20.18 -3.41
N ARG A 87 -31.49 21.35 -2.99
CA ARG A 87 -30.89 22.63 -3.39
C ARG A 87 -29.64 22.86 -2.55
N ILE A 88 -28.64 23.55 -3.08
CA ILE A 88 -27.39 23.84 -2.34
C ILE A 88 -27.67 24.60 -1.04
N GLU A 89 -28.59 25.57 -1.09
CA GLU A 89 -29.04 26.33 0.08
C GLU A 89 -29.67 25.46 1.18
N ASP A 90 -30.33 24.36 0.81
CA ASP A 90 -30.95 23.44 1.77
C ASP A 90 -29.92 22.61 2.53
N LEU A 91 -28.68 22.51 2.00
CA LEU A 91 -27.58 21.81 2.67
C LEU A 91 -27.04 22.58 3.88
N CYS A 92 -27.39 23.87 4.01
CA CYS A 92 -26.96 24.74 5.11
C CYS A 92 -25.45 24.69 5.36
N LEU A 93 -24.66 24.53 4.30
CA LEU A 93 -23.21 24.54 4.38
C LEU A 93 -22.76 25.93 4.88
N ASP A 94 -21.60 26.00 5.52
CA ASP A 94 -20.93 27.24 5.91
C ASP A 94 -19.47 27.20 5.42
N PHE A 95 -18.71 28.29 5.55
CA PHE A 95 -17.30 28.30 5.15
C PHE A 95 -16.41 27.67 6.23
N THR A 96 -16.72 26.42 6.60
CA THR A 96 -15.87 25.56 7.42
C THR A 96 -15.43 24.34 6.62
N LEU A 97 -14.32 23.73 7.00
CA LEU A 97 -13.85 22.50 6.37
C LEU A 97 -14.76 21.33 6.78
N PRO A 98 -15.29 20.51 5.85
CA PRO A 98 -16.11 19.36 6.19
C PRO A 98 -15.45 18.44 7.22
N GLY A 99 -16.19 18.12 8.28
CA GLY A 99 -15.71 17.30 9.39
C GLY A 99 -14.89 18.06 10.45
N TYR A 100 -14.55 19.33 10.22
CA TYR A 100 -13.76 20.17 11.12
C TYR A 100 -14.41 21.55 11.30
N SER A 101 -15.45 21.61 12.14
CA SER A 101 -16.22 22.85 12.40
C SER A 101 -15.38 24.02 12.89
N ASP A 102 -14.25 23.74 13.55
CA ASP A 102 -13.34 24.76 14.08
C ASP A 102 -12.39 25.32 13.01
N TYR A 103 -12.32 24.69 11.83
CA TYR A 103 -11.48 25.13 10.73
C TYR A 103 -12.28 26.03 9.79
N VAL A 104 -12.22 27.33 10.05
CA VAL A 104 -12.89 28.35 9.23
C VAL A 104 -12.08 28.63 7.96
N LEU A 105 -12.70 28.41 6.80
CA LEU A 105 -12.10 28.59 5.47
C LEU A 105 -11.97 30.06 5.08
N LYS A 106 -12.88 30.93 5.53
CA LYS A 106 -12.78 32.38 5.34
C LYS A 106 -13.39 33.20 6.48
N PRO A 107 -12.83 34.37 6.81
CA PRO A 107 -13.41 35.27 7.82
C PRO A 107 -14.86 35.64 7.48
N GLY A 108 -15.75 35.64 8.48
CA GLY A 108 -17.19 35.91 8.28
C GLY A 108 -18.01 34.71 7.77
N GLY A 109 -17.43 33.51 7.81
CA GLY A 109 -17.92 32.28 7.18
C GLY A 109 -19.28 31.70 7.60
N GLY A 110 -20.10 32.41 8.36
CA GLY A 110 -21.45 31.99 8.75
C GLY A 110 -22.55 32.28 7.71
N GLN A 111 -22.19 32.68 6.49
CA GLN A 111 -23.17 32.88 5.42
C GLN A 111 -23.39 31.56 4.66
N TYR A 112 -24.66 31.18 4.53
CA TYR A 112 -25.12 29.97 3.84
C TYR A 112 -24.68 29.94 2.38
N HIS A 113 -24.32 28.76 1.88
CA HIS A 113 -23.96 28.61 0.46
C HIS A 113 -25.18 28.67 -0.45
N ASP A 114 -24.99 29.35 -1.57
CA ASP A 114 -25.85 29.27 -2.74
C ASP A 114 -25.01 28.81 -3.93
N LEU A 115 -25.60 28.73 -5.11
CA LEU A 115 -24.88 28.36 -6.33
C LEU A 115 -23.90 29.45 -6.80
N GLU A 116 -23.90 30.65 -6.23
CA GLU A 116 -22.98 31.73 -6.61
C GLU A 116 -21.63 31.57 -5.91
N ASN A 117 -21.64 31.15 -4.63
CA ASN A 117 -20.43 31.03 -3.82
C ASN A 117 -19.86 29.59 -3.74
N LEU A 118 -20.54 28.61 -4.33
CA LEU A 118 -20.14 27.20 -4.28
C LEU A 118 -18.74 26.94 -4.88
N GLU A 119 -18.36 27.64 -5.95
CA GLU A 119 -17.03 27.50 -6.57
C GLU A 119 -15.90 27.95 -5.63
N GLU A 120 -16.12 29.07 -4.94
CA GLU A 120 -15.19 29.60 -3.93
C GLU A 120 -15.04 28.61 -2.78
N TYR A 121 -16.16 28.08 -2.28
CA TYR A 121 -16.15 27.07 -1.22
C TYR A 121 -15.34 25.82 -1.60
N ILE A 122 -15.58 25.25 -2.79
CA ILE A 122 -14.82 24.09 -3.28
C ILE A 122 -13.33 24.43 -3.34
N GLY A 123 -12.97 25.58 -3.90
CA GLY A 123 -11.59 26.03 -4.00
C GLY A 123 -10.90 26.15 -2.64
N LEU A 124 -11.58 26.72 -1.65
CA LEU A 124 -11.07 26.85 -0.29
C LEU A 124 -10.96 25.51 0.43
N ALA A 125 -11.96 24.62 0.30
CA ALA A 125 -11.93 23.29 0.87
C ALA A 125 -10.77 22.46 0.30
N VAL A 126 -10.56 22.48 -1.02
CA VAL A 126 -9.42 21.83 -1.68
C VAL A 126 -8.11 22.44 -1.19
N ASN A 127 -8.00 23.76 -1.14
CA ASN A 127 -6.79 24.44 -0.70
C ASN A 127 -6.42 24.08 0.76
N ALA A 128 -7.40 24.07 1.66
CA ALA A 128 -7.20 23.66 3.05
C ALA A 128 -6.82 22.18 3.17
N THR A 129 -7.42 21.30 2.36
CA THR A 129 -7.20 19.85 2.45
C THR A 129 -5.84 19.42 1.92
N VAL A 130 -5.42 19.92 0.76
CA VAL A 130 -4.24 19.40 0.04
C VAL A 130 -3.17 20.44 -0.30
N LYS A 131 -3.39 21.72 0.01
CA LYS A 131 -2.43 22.80 -0.25
C LYS A 131 -1.94 23.43 1.05
N THR A 132 -2.47 24.60 1.40
CA THR A 132 -1.94 25.42 2.49
C THR A 132 -2.10 24.76 3.86
N GLY A 133 -3.16 23.99 4.09
CA GLY A 133 -3.41 23.35 5.39
C GLY A 133 -2.42 22.24 5.76
N ILE A 134 -1.70 21.69 4.79
CA ILE A 134 -0.67 20.66 5.01
C ILE A 134 0.75 21.17 4.74
N MET A 135 0.91 22.35 4.14
CA MET A 135 2.20 22.85 3.68
C MET A 135 3.27 22.89 4.79
N PRO A 136 2.99 23.37 6.02
CA PRO A 136 3.99 23.37 7.08
C PRO A 136 4.55 21.98 7.43
N GLN A 137 3.70 20.94 7.35
CA GLN A 137 4.05 19.56 7.62
C GLN A 137 4.92 18.99 6.48
N ILE A 138 4.57 19.29 5.23
CA ILE A 138 5.34 18.90 4.04
C ILE A 138 6.69 19.61 4.00
N GLU A 139 6.75 20.90 4.36
CA GLU A 139 8.01 21.64 4.48
C GLU A 139 8.91 21.07 5.57
N ALA A 140 8.35 20.73 6.75
CA ALA A 140 9.10 20.07 7.81
C ALA A 140 9.64 18.71 7.35
N PHE A 141 8.83 17.92 6.64
CA PHE A 141 9.27 16.66 6.03
C PHE A 141 10.42 16.88 5.03
N ARG A 142 10.28 17.80 4.08
CA ARG A 142 11.31 18.11 3.08
C ARG A 142 12.60 18.61 3.74
N ALA A 143 12.48 19.46 4.75
CA ALA A 143 13.63 19.93 5.53
C ALA A 143 14.39 18.76 6.17
N GLY A 144 13.68 17.79 6.74
CA GLY A 144 14.29 16.58 7.30
C GLY A 144 14.93 15.68 6.26
N PHE A 145 14.26 15.51 5.11
CA PHE A 145 14.77 14.72 3.99
C PHE A 145 16.09 15.31 3.44
N ASN A 146 16.10 16.62 3.21
CA ASN A 146 17.24 17.38 2.66
C ASN A 146 18.49 17.37 3.55
N GLU A 147 18.38 16.98 4.83
CA GLU A 147 19.54 16.82 5.70
C GLU A 147 20.39 15.59 5.35
N VAL A 148 19.81 14.59 4.68
CA VAL A 148 20.54 13.39 4.24
C VAL A 148 21.00 13.56 2.79
N PHE A 149 20.07 13.89 1.88
CA PHE A 149 20.37 14.29 0.51
C PHE A 149 19.19 15.07 -0.10
N PRO A 150 19.39 15.85 -1.19
CA PRO A 150 18.34 16.69 -1.76
C PRO A 150 17.12 15.89 -2.25
N VAL A 151 15.92 16.23 -1.78
CA VAL A 151 14.65 15.63 -2.19
C VAL A 151 14.40 15.76 -3.69
N THR A 152 14.91 16.83 -4.31
CA THR A 152 14.86 17.05 -5.76
C THR A 152 15.56 15.95 -6.56
N SER A 153 16.48 15.19 -5.94
CA SER A 153 17.11 14.02 -6.57
C SER A 153 16.10 12.92 -6.88
N LEU A 154 14.91 12.95 -6.26
CA LEU A 154 13.83 12.00 -6.51
C LEU A 154 12.96 12.37 -7.72
N GLN A 155 13.08 13.58 -8.28
CA GLN A 155 12.21 14.05 -9.38
C GLN A 155 12.37 13.26 -10.69
N LEU A 156 13.37 12.38 -10.78
CA LEU A 156 13.52 11.45 -11.90
C LEU A 156 12.48 10.32 -11.88
N PHE A 157 11.92 10.01 -10.71
CA PHE A 157 10.98 8.92 -10.52
C PHE A 157 9.54 9.38 -10.71
N SER A 158 8.70 8.50 -11.26
CA SER A 158 7.24 8.58 -11.08
C SER A 158 6.84 8.25 -9.64
N GLU A 159 5.59 8.54 -9.28
CA GLU A 159 5.05 8.23 -7.95
C GLU A 159 5.14 6.72 -7.66
N SER A 160 4.85 5.90 -8.67
CA SER A 160 4.88 4.44 -8.58
C SER A 160 6.29 3.90 -8.42
N GLU A 161 7.28 4.50 -9.09
CA GLU A 161 8.68 4.11 -8.95
C GLU A 161 9.24 4.53 -7.59
N LEU A 162 8.88 5.72 -7.09
CA LEU A 162 9.28 6.18 -5.77
C LEU A 162 8.67 5.29 -4.67
N GLU A 163 7.39 4.92 -4.79
CA GLU A 163 6.77 3.94 -3.89
C GLU A 163 7.51 2.60 -3.94
N ASN A 164 7.78 2.07 -5.13
CA ASN A 164 8.50 0.80 -5.28
C ASN A 164 9.93 0.86 -4.71
N LEU A 165 10.60 2.01 -4.82
CA LEU A 165 11.95 2.20 -4.29
C LEU A 165 11.96 2.24 -2.76
N LEU A 166 10.96 2.90 -2.15
CA LEU A 166 10.83 3.05 -0.70
C LEU A 166 10.24 1.82 -0.02
N CYS A 167 9.12 1.33 -0.55
CA CYS A 167 8.33 0.27 0.06
C CYS A 167 8.65 -1.10 -0.51
N GLY A 168 9.25 -1.18 -1.69
CA GLY A 168 9.42 -2.44 -2.40
C GLY A 168 8.24 -2.75 -3.31
N GLY A 169 8.49 -3.62 -4.29
CA GLY A 169 7.54 -3.92 -5.36
C GLY A 169 6.59 -5.08 -5.06
N ASN A 170 5.46 -5.08 -5.77
CA ASN A 170 4.61 -6.26 -5.92
C ASN A 170 5.14 -7.10 -7.08
N ASP A 171 5.88 -8.16 -6.77
CA ASP A 171 6.31 -9.12 -7.80
C ASP A 171 5.13 -9.93 -8.33
N LEU A 172 5.09 -10.11 -9.65
CA LEU A 172 4.25 -11.10 -10.29
C LEU A 172 4.84 -12.50 -10.06
N TRP A 173 4.30 -13.22 -9.09
CA TRP A 173 4.70 -14.59 -8.78
C TRP A 173 4.12 -15.59 -9.79
N THR A 174 4.75 -15.68 -10.95
CA THR A 174 4.51 -16.79 -11.90
C THR A 174 5.35 -18.00 -11.51
N ALA A 175 4.91 -19.21 -11.87
CA ALA A 175 5.67 -20.43 -11.61
C ALA A 175 7.13 -20.34 -12.11
N GLN A 176 7.34 -19.73 -13.29
CA GLN A 176 8.67 -19.52 -13.84
C GLN A 176 9.50 -18.52 -13.02
N SER A 177 8.94 -17.35 -12.67
CA SER A 177 9.67 -16.33 -11.89
C SER A 177 10.10 -16.85 -10.51
N LEU A 178 9.24 -17.64 -9.86
CA LEU A 178 9.52 -18.24 -8.56
C LEU A 178 10.63 -19.29 -8.67
N PHE A 179 10.56 -20.12 -9.71
CA PHE A 179 11.56 -21.15 -9.99
C PHE A 179 12.95 -20.55 -10.21
N GLU A 180 13.05 -19.47 -10.97
CA GLU A 180 14.32 -18.81 -11.29
C GLU A 180 14.91 -18.03 -10.09
N SER A 181 14.03 -17.56 -9.19
CA SER A 181 14.42 -16.71 -8.06
C SER A 181 14.79 -17.50 -6.80
N ILE A 182 14.25 -18.71 -6.63
CA ILE A 182 14.39 -19.52 -5.41
C ILE A 182 15.45 -20.61 -5.59
N LYS A 183 16.33 -20.77 -4.60
CA LYS A 183 17.29 -21.86 -4.56
C LYS A 183 16.67 -23.09 -3.90
N PHE A 184 16.91 -24.27 -4.46
CA PHE A 184 16.55 -25.56 -3.84
C PHE A 184 17.83 -26.30 -3.47
N ASP A 185 17.93 -26.76 -2.21
CA ASP A 185 19.16 -27.38 -1.70
C ASP A 185 18.86 -28.45 -0.64
N HIS A 186 19.90 -29.14 -0.17
CA HIS A 186 19.89 -30.04 0.99
C HIS A 186 18.72 -31.04 0.97
N GLY A 187 18.66 -31.84 -0.09
CA GLY A 187 17.68 -32.92 -0.22
C GLY A 187 16.42 -32.57 -1.03
N TYR A 188 16.33 -31.33 -1.54
CA TYR A 188 15.39 -30.98 -2.59
C TYR A 188 16.08 -30.51 -3.87
N THR A 189 15.39 -30.77 -4.97
CA THR A 189 15.70 -30.27 -6.31
C THR A 189 14.46 -29.60 -6.86
N SER A 190 14.61 -28.86 -7.95
CA SER A 190 13.51 -28.22 -8.64
C SER A 190 12.44 -29.19 -9.18
N SER A 191 12.79 -30.46 -9.41
CA SER A 191 11.88 -31.53 -9.83
C SER A 191 11.24 -32.31 -8.67
N SER A 192 11.56 -31.97 -7.42
CA SER A 192 11.01 -32.66 -6.26
C SER A 192 9.51 -32.34 -6.11
N PRO A 193 8.62 -33.34 -5.93
CA PRO A 193 7.18 -33.08 -5.81
C PRO A 193 6.80 -32.04 -4.73
N PRO A 194 7.44 -32.02 -3.54
CA PRO A 194 7.18 -30.96 -2.57
C PRO A 194 7.52 -29.55 -3.06
N ILE A 195 8.54 -29.40 -3.91
CA ILE A 195 8.91 -28.11 -4.48
C ILE A 195 7.87 -27.65 -5.50
N ILE A 196 7.43 -28.55 -6.39
CA ILE A 196 6.38 -28.25 -7.37
C ILE A 196 5.10 -27.81 -6.66
N ASN A 197 4.68 -28.56 -5.63
CA ASN A 197 3.51 -28.22 -4.82
C ASN A 197 3.66 -26.85 -4.15
N LEU A 198 4.83 -26.55 -3.57
CA LEU A 198 5.10 -25.25 -2.95
C LEU A 198 4.94 -24.10 -3.95
N LEU A 199 5.56 -24.22 -5.13
CA LEU A 199 5.52 -23.19 -6.16
C LEU A 199 4.09 -22.93 -6.67
N GLU A 200 3.29 -23.99 -6.84
CA GLU A 200 1.87 -23.85 -7.17
C GLU A 200 1.08 -23.16 -6.05
N ILE A 201 1.27 -23.57 -4.79
CA ILE A 201 0.58 -22.99 -3.64
C ILE A 201 0.87 -21.49 -3.53
N ILE A 202 2.15 -21.08 -3.57
CA ILE A 202 2.51 -19.65 -3.45
C ILE A 202 2.12 -18.83 -4.68
N GLY A 203 2.05 -19.46 -5.87
CA GLY A 203 1.52 -18.84 -7.08
C GLY A 203 0.02 -18.50 -6.97
N GLU A 204 -0.74 -19.34 -6.26
CA GLU A 204 -2.18 -19.18 -6.00
C GLU A 204 -2.51 -18.24 -4.83
N PHE A 205 -1.51 -17.72 -4.12
CA PHE A 205 -1.75 -16.84 -2.97
C PHE A 205 -2.38 -15.50 -3.37
N THR A 206 -3.33 -15.06 -2.55
CA THR A 206 -3.83 -13.68 -2.56
C THR A 206 -2.71 -12.69 -2.21
N PRO A 207 -2.84 -11.39 -2.54
CA PRO A 207 -1.85 -10.38 -2.15
C PRO A 207 -1.52 -10.37 -0.65
N GLN A 208 -2.54 -10.56 0.19
CA GLN A 208 -2.40 -10.62 1.65
C GLN A 208 -1.62 -11.87 2.09
N GLN A 209 -1.88 -13.03 1.48
CA GLN A 209 -1.14 -14.27 1.76
C GLN A 209 0.32 -14.19 1.28
N LYS A 210 0.58 -13.57 0.11
CA LYS A 210 1.95 -13.33 -0.37
C LYS A 210 2.72 -12.46 0.61
N ARG A 211 2.12 -11.37 1.08
CA ARG A 211 2.68 -10.49 2.09
C ARG A 211 2.99 -11.21 3.40
N ALA A 212 2.05 -12.04 3.88
CA ALA A 212 2.24 -12.83 5.09
C ALA A 212 3.33 -13.91 4.92
N PHE A 213 3.40 -14.55 3.76
CA PHE A 213 4.47 -15.50 3.42
C PHE A 213 5.84 -14.82 3.38
N LEU A 214 5.95 -13.65 2.75
CA LEU A 214 7.19 -12.87 2.75
C LEU A 214 7.62 -12.53 4.17
N GLN A 215 6.71 -12.00 4.99
CA GLN A 215 6.98 -11.72 6.39
C GLN A 215 7.46 -12.97 7.14
N PHE A 216 6.86 -14.13 6.86
CA PHE A 216 7.26 -15.40 7.45
C PHE A 216 8.66 -15.83 7.03
N VAL A 217 9.01 -15.76 5.73
CA VAL A 217 10.30 -16.31 5.24
C VAL A 217 11.47 -15.32 5.27
N THR A 218 11.21 -14.02 5.19
CA THR A 218 12.24 -12.96 5.16
C THR A 218 12.23 -12.06 6.39
N GLY A 219 11.16 -12.06 7.18
CA GLY A 219 10.95 -11.08 8.24
C GLY A 219 10.49 -9.70 7.75
N ALA A 220 10.26 -9.54 6.44
CA ALA A 220 9.76 -8.31 5.83
C ALA A 220 8.54 -8.61 4.94
N PRO A 221 7.50 -7.75 4.95
CA PRO A 221 6.25 -8.05 4.26
C PRO A 221 6.30 -7.69 2.77
N ARG A 222 7.39 -7.08 2.30
CA ARG A 222 7.59 -6.65 0.90
C ARG A 222 9.00 -7.02 0.44
N LEU A 223 9.16 -7.15 -0.88
CA LEU A 223 10.42 -7.50 -1.52
C LEU A 223 11.20 -6.25 -1.93
N PRO A 224 12.55 -6.29 -1.92
CA PRO A 224 13.35 -5.18 -2.42
C PRO A 224 13.10 -4.92 -3.91
N PRO A 225 13.49 -3.75 -4.44
CA PRO A 225 13.52 -3.53 -5.88
C PRO A 225 14.29 -4.65 -6.58
N GLY A 226 13.69 -5.24 -7.62
CA GLY A 226 14.23 -6.44 -8.29
C GLY A 226 13.71 -7.77 -7.73
N GLY A 227 12.84 -7.74 -6.71
CA GLY A 227 11.99 -8.87 -6.36
C GLY A 227 12.67 -9.97 -5.56
N LEU A 228 12.12 -11.20 -5.64
CA LEU A 228 12.68 -12.39 -4.96
C LEU A 228 14.16 -12.65 -5.36
N ALA A 229 14.51 -12.36 -6.61
CA ALA A 229 15.87 -12.54 -7.13
C ALA A 229 16.89 -11.57 -6.50
N ALA A 230 16.43 -10.43 -5.97
CA ALA A 230 17.24 -9.42 -5.32
C ALA A 230 17.46 -9.69 -3.81
N LEU A 231 16.84 -10.73 -3.24
CA LEU A 231 17.10 -11.14 -1.86
C LEU A 231 18.56 -11.54 -1.68
N ASN A 232 19.21 -10.97 -0.66
CA ASN A 232 20.57 -11.31 -0.28
C ASN A 232 20.62 -11.64 1.23
N PRO A 233 20.80 -12.91 1.62
CA PRO A 233 20.97 -14.10 0.77
C PRO A 233 19.70 -14.49 0.00
N ARG A 234 19.83 -15.26 -1.10
CA ARG A 234 18.68 -15.75 -1.87
C ARG A 234 17.80 -16.68 -1.03
N LEU A 235 16.47 -16.58 -1.22
CA LEU A 235 15.51 -17.50 -0.60
C LEU A 235 15.86 -18.95 -0.98
N THR A 236 16.15 -19.77 0.03
CA THR A 236 16.57 -21.16 -0.15
C THR A 236 15.61 -22.12 0.54
N ILE A 237 15.06 -23.07 -0.20
CA ILE A 237 14.19 -24.12 0.33
C ILE A 237 15.00 -25.39 0.53
N VAL A 238 14.95 -25.92 1.74
CA VAL A 238 15.69 -27.11 2.14
C VAL A 238 14.75 -28.17 2.70
N ARG A 239 15.13 -29.44 2.59
CA ARG A 239 14.34 -30.52 3.17
C ARG A 239 14.47 -30.52 4.69
N LYS A 240 13.33 -30.42 5.38
CA LYS A 240 13.27 -30.69 6.82
C LYS A 240 13.22 -32.21 7.04
N HIS A 241 14.10 -32.72 7.89
CA HIS A 241 14.03 -34.11 8.32
C HIS A 241 12.89 -34.28 9.31
N PRO A 242 11.97 -35.23 9.11
CA PRO A 242 10.82 -35.36 9.98
C PRO A 242 11.23 -35.78 11.39
N THR A 243 10.59 -35.18 12.39
CA THR A 243 10.85 -35.47 13.81
C THR A 243 10.46 -36.92 14.10
N GLY A 244 11.41 -37.77 14.48
CA GLY A 244 11.16 -39.19 14.79
C GLY A 244 11.21 -40.17 13.61
N ALA A 245 11.65 -39.76 12.41
CA ALA A 245 11.73 -40.63 11.23
C ALA A 245 13.03 -41.46 11.08
N ASN A 246 13.91 -41.48 12.10
CA ASN A 246 15.19 -42.19 12.02
C ASN A 246 14.97 -43.71 11.83
N GLY A 247 15.42 -44.24 10.69
CA GLY A 247 15.37 -45.68 10.37
C GLY A 247 14.08 -46.18 9.71
N MET A 248 13.14 -45.28 9.37
CA MET A 248 11.84 -45.64 8.77
C MET A 248 11.90 -45.79 7.24
N LEU A 249 11.05 -46.66 6.67
CA LEU A 249 10.84 -46.78 5.22
C LEU A 249 10.31 -45.47 4.62
N LYS A 250 10.74 -45.11 3.40
CA LYS A 250 10.43 -43.83 2.74
C LYS A 250 8.95 -43.42 2.73
N GLY A 251 8.02 -44.38 2.66
CA GLY A 251 6.57 -44.12 2.66
C GLY A 251 6.00 -43.75 4.04
N ALA A 252 6.50 -44.39 5.10
CA ALA A 252 6.08 -44.09 6.48
C ALA A 252 6.69 -42.76 6.97
N ALA A 253 7.87 -42.39 6.47
CA ALA A 253 8.50 -41.11 6.77
C ALA A 253 7.71 -39.89 6.23
N ALA A 254 6.96 -40.03 5.14
CA ALA A 254 6.11 -38.97 4.61
C ALA A 254 4.88 -38.73 5.50
N GLN A 255 4.23 -39.79 6.00
CA GLN A 255 3.09 -39.67 6.91
C GLN A 255 3.48 -39.05 8.26
N VAL A 256 4.70 -39.33 8.75
CA VAL A 256 5.24 -38.65 9.93
C VAL A 256 5.53 -37.16 9.65
N ALA A 257 5.98 -36.83 8.44
CA ALA A 257 6.25 -35.46 8.03
C ALA A 257 4.99 -34.58 7.97
N ASP A 258 3.81 -35.17 7.74
CA ASP A 258 2.53 -34.46 7.71
C ASP A 258 2.11 -33.86 9.05
N GLY A 259 2.71 -34.32 10.15
CA GLY A 259 2.53 -33.73 11.49
C GLY A 259 3.46 -32.55 11.80
N ASP A 260 4.56 -32.41 11.06
CA ASP A 260 5.55 -31.35 11.32
C ASP A 260 5.13 -30.05 10.65
N LEU A 261 5.48 -28.91 11.27
CA LEU A 261 5.35 -27.59 10.66
C LEU A 261 6.61 -27.20 9.89
N PRO A 262 6.51 -26.38 8.82
CA PRO A 262 7.69 -25.77 8.23
C PRO A 262 8.31 -24.78 9.22
N SER A 263 9.62 -24.56 9.11
CA SER A 263 10.34 -23.62 9.97
C SER A 263 11.27 -22.75 9.15
N VAL A 264 11.44 -21.49 9.55
CA VAL A 264 12.22 -20.49 8.83
C VAL A 264 13.47 -20.08 9.59
N MET A 265 14.49 -19.65 8.86
CA MET A 265 15.61 -18.89 9.40
C MET A 265 15.68 -17.59 8.60
N THR A 266 14.96 -16.58 9.07
CA THR A 266 14.72 -15.32 8.35
C THR A 266 16.03 -14.60 8.02
N CYS A 267 17.00 -14.55 8.93
CA CYS A 267 18.31 -13.95 8.67
C CYS A 267 19.08 -14.61 7.51
N ALA A 268 18.81 -15.89 7.23
CA ALA A 268 19.42 -16.64 6.15
C ALA A 268 18.51 -16.76 4.92
N ASN A 269 17.27 -16.26 4.98
CA ASN A 269 16.20 -16.53 4.01
C ASN A 269 16.06 -18.03 3.71
N TYR A 270 16.04 -18.87 4.74
CA TYR A 270 15.86 -20.33 4.58
C TYR A 270 14.47 -20.77 5.00
N LEU A 271 13.81 -21.58 4.18
CA LEU A 271 12.60 -22.31 4.52
C LEU A 271 12.91 -23.81 4.60
N LYS A 272 12.84 -24.39 5.80
CA LYS A 272 12.93 -25.84 6.02
C LYS A 272 11.55 -26.45 5.85
N LEU A 273 11.34 -27.16 4.74
CA LEU A 273 10.04 -27.70 4.34
C LEU A 273 9.99 -29.23 4.54
N PRO A 274 9.09 -29.76 5.38
CA PRO A 274 8.85 -31.20 5.48
C PRO A 274 8.43 -31.82 4.13
N PRO A 275 8.77 -33.08 3.86
CA PRO A 275 8.37 -33.77 2.65
C PRO A 275 6.92 -34.27 2.75
N TYR A 276 5.98 -33.32 2.78
CA TYR A 276 4.54 -33.60 2.90
C TYR A 276 4.03 -34.57 1.83
N SER A 277 3.04 -35.37 2.20
CA SER A 277 2.45 -36.40 1.33
C SER A 277 1.61 -35.82 0.18
N SER A 278 1.00 -34.65 0.36
CA SER A 278 0.15 -34.00 -0.66
C SER A 278 0.22 -32.47 -0.65
N LYS A 279 -0.30 -31.85 -1.72
CA LYS A 279 -0.40 -30.38 -1.86
C LYS A 279 -1.35 -29.78 -0.82
N GLU A 280 -2.43 -30.48 -0.51
CA GLU A 280 -3.46 -30.06 0.45
C GLU A 280 -2.87 -29.99 1.87
N VAL A 281 -2.19 -31.05 2.29
CA VAL A 281 -1.51 -31.08 3.60
C VAL A 281 -0.46 -29.98 3.68
N MET A 282 0.37 -29.83 2.64
CA MET A 282 1.36 -28.76 2.59
C MET A 282 0.73 -27.38 2.72
N ARG A 283 -0.39 -27.13 2.02
CA ARG A 283 -1.09 -25.84 2.08
C ARG A 283 -1.61 -25.56 3.48
N GLU A 284 -2.25 -26.55 4.12
CA GLU A 284 -2.76 -26.42 5.49
C GLU A 284 -1.63 -26.10 6.48
N ARG A 285 -0.55 -26.88 6.45
CA ARG A 285 0.60 -26.70 7.36
C ARG A 285 1.34 -25.39 7.12
N LEU A 286 1.52 -25.01 5.86
CA LEU A 286 2.17 -23.76 5.48
C LEU A 286 1.34 -22.57 5.94
N MET A 287 0.02 -22.57 5.69
CA MET A 287 -0.86 -21.49 6.13
C MET A 287 -0.91 -21.38 7.65
N TYR A 288 -1.01 -22.50 8.36
CA TYR A 288 -0.97 -22.52 9.82
C TYR A 288 0.33 -21.90 10.35
N ALA A 289 1.49 -22.27 9.81
CA ALA A 289 2.77 -21.72 10.23
C ALA A 289 2.90 -20.22 9.90
N ILE A 290 2.36 -19.77 8.77
CA ILE A 290 2.36 -18.34 8.40
C ILE A 290 1.48 -17.52 9.35
N THR A 291 0.32 -18.04 9.75
CA THR A 291 -0.63 -17.30 10.60
C THR A 291 -0.24 -17.33 12.07
N GLU A 292 0.18 -18.48 12.60
CA GLU A 292 0.50 -18.65 14.02
C GLU A 292 1.98 -18.34 14.33
N GLY A 293 2.87 -18.52 13.36
CA GLY A 293 4.32 -18.32 13.53
C GLY A 293 4.76 -16.85 13.60
N GLN A 294 3.85 -15.89 13.37
CA GLN A 294 4.18 -14.46 13.52
C GLN A 294 4.32 -14.03 14.99
N GLY A 295 3.81 -14.83 15.94
CA GLY A 295 3.82 -14.52 17.38
C GLY A 295 4.66 -15.45 18.26
N SER A 296 5.15 -16.59 17.75
CA SER A 296 5.91 -17.58 18.53
C SER A 296 7.35 -17.71 18.04
N PHE A 297 8.31 -17.28 18.85
CA PHE A 297 9.74 -17.56 18.66
C PHE A 297 10.10 -18.84 19.41
N ASP A 298 9.69 -20.00 18.90
CA ASP A 298 10.18 -21.27 19.42
C ASP A 298 11.59 -21.52 18.87
N LEU A 299 12.60 -21.25 19.71
CA LEU A 299 13.99 -21.60 19.47
C LEU A 299 14.08 -23.12 19.26
N SER A 300 14.38 -23.54 18.03
CA SER A 300 14.85 -24.90 17.71
C SER A 300 16.36 -25.00 17.89
#